data_AF-A0A2V5P8W5-F1
#
_entry.id   AF-A0A2V5P8W5-F1
#
_cell.length_a   1.000
_cell.length_b   1.000
_cell.length_c   1.000
_cell.angle_alpha   90.00
_cell.angle_beta   90.00
_cell.angle_gamma   90.00
#
_symmetry.space_group_name_H-M   'P 1'
#
loop_
_entity.id
_entity.type
_entity.pdbx_description
1 polymer ?
#
loop_
_entity_poly.entity_id
_entity_poly.type
_entity_poly.pdbx_seq_one_letter_code
_entity_poly.pdbx_strand_id
1 'polypeptide(L)'
;EPFVAGIDKMIDQLVASIPQPERGFRLLFSATPFPGHTVKLEWRREEAGGNWYYCPQFGIEGWLCPALFRYFDKAPAELYARAEPKSG
;
A
#
# COMPACT_ATOMS: atom_id res chain seq x y z
N GLU A 1 -0.96 -13.90 14.02
CA GLU A 1 -1.92 -12.76 13.99
C GLU A 1 -2.05 -12.22 12.56
N PRO A 2 -3.19 -11.65 12.12
CA PRO A 2 -3.25 -11.06 10.80
C PRO A 2 -2.33 -9.83 10.79
N PHE A 3 -1.34 -9.89 9.92
CA PHE A 3 -0.20 -8.96 9.81
C PHE A 3 -0.61 -7.57 9.27
N VAL A 4 -1.90 -7.36 9.03
CA VAL A 4 -2.48 -6.16 8.44
C VAL A 4 -3.94 -6.03 8.86
N ALA A 5 -4.34 -4.81 9.20
CA ALA A 5 -5.73 -4.46 9.47
C ALA A 5 -6.13 -3.31 8.53
N GLY A 6 -7.21 -3.50 7.77
CA GLY A 6 -7.76 -2.50 6.86
C GLY A 6 -7.07 -2.40 5.50
N ILE A 7 -5.76 -2.67 5.41
CA ILE A 7 -5.08 -2.66 4.11
C ILE A 7 -5.50 -3.82 3.21
N ASP A 8 -6.00 -4.93 3.75
CA ASP A 8 -6.47 -6.07 2.94
C ASP A 8 -7.54 -5.62 1.93
N LYS A 9 -8.50 -4.80 2.39
CA LYS A 9 -9.52 -4.21 1.51
C LYS A 9 -8.92 -3.26 0.48
N MET A 10 -7.89 -2.52 0.86
CA MET A 10 -7.19 -1.63 -0.06
C MET A 10 -6.43 -2.43 -1.12
N ILE A 11 -5.77 -3.52 -0.73
CA ILE A 11 -5.09 -4.43 -1.63
C ILE A 11 -6.11 -5.11 -2.54
N ASP A 12 -7.25 -5.57 -2.05
CA ASP A 12 -8.33 -6.13 -2.86
C ASP A 12 -8.80 -5.15 -3.94
N GLN A 13 -9.01 -3.87 -3.60
CA GLN A 13 -9.37 -2.82 -4.56
C GLN A 13 -8.24 -2.53 -5.56
N LEU A 14 -6.99 -2.52 -5.09
CA LEU A 14 -5.80 -2.33 -5.92
C LEU A 14 -5.62 -3.46 -6.94
N VAL A 15 -5.81 -4.71 -6.52
CA VAL A 15 -5.63 -5.90 -7.36
C VAL A 15 -6.89 -6.22 -8.18
N ALA A 16 -8.04 -5.64 -7.86
CA ALA A 16 -9.25 -5.76 -8.68
C ALA A 16 -9.05 -5.22 -10.11
N SER A 17 -8.12 -4.28 -10.29
CA SER A 17 -7.72 -3.80 -11.63
C SER A 17 -6.74 -4.71 -12.35
N ILE A 18 -6.17 -5.72 -11.66
CA ILE A 18 -5.22 -6.68 -12.24
C ILE A 18 -6.00 -7.91 -12.73
N PRO A 19 -5.79 -8.34 -13.99
CA PRO A 19 -6.32 -9.61 -14.45
C PRO A 19 -5.63 -10.77 -13.73
N GLN A 20 -6.41 -11.66 -13.11
CA GLN A 20 -5.95 -12.88 -12.41
C GLN A 20 -5.03 -12.61 -11.20
N PRO A 21 -5.49 -11.87 -10.17
CA PRO A 21 -4.69 -11.57 -8.98
C PRO A 21 -4.29 -12.83 -8.19
N GLU A 22 -5.06 -13.91 -8.35
CA GLU A 22 -4.78 -15.26 -7.81
C GLU A 22 -3.47 -15.89 -8.32
N ARG A 23 -2.96 -15.46 -9.49
CA ARG A 23 -1.64 -15.89 -10.00
C ARG A 23 -0.47 -15.18 -9.32
N GLY A 24 -0.76 -14.28 -8.39
CA GLY A 24 0.20 -13.45 -7.70
C GLY A 24 0.39 -12.11 -8.41
N PHE A 25 0.62 -11.09 -7.60
CA PHE A 25 0.85 -9.72 -8.01
C PHE A 25 2.08 -9.18 -7.28
N ARG A 26 2.64 -8.09 -7.79
CA ARG A 26 3.67 -7.31 -7.10
C ARG A 26 3.07 -5.99 -6.65
N LEU A 27 3.26 -5.67 -5.37
CA LEU A 27 2.97 -4.36 -4.81
C LEU A 27 4.27 -3.57 -4.72
N LEU A 28 4.35 -2.49 -5.50
CA LEU A 28 5.42 -1.50 -5.41
C LEU A 28 4.97 -0.35 -4.53
N PHE A 29 5.84 0.07 -3.63
CA PHE A 29 5.64 1.25 -2.79
C PHE A 29 6.79 2.24 -3.04
N SER A 30 6.46 3.52 -3.18
CA SER A 30 7.45 4.59 -3.38
C SER A 30 7.05 5.83 -2.58
N ALA A 31 8.02 6.48 -1.92
CA ALA A 31 7.80 7.77 -1.25
C ALA A 31 7.70 8.95 -2.23
N THR A 32 7.92 8.71 -3.52
CA THR A 32 7.83 9.74 -4.57
C THR A 32 6.81 9.31 -5.63
N PRO A 33 6.07 10.27 -6.22
CA PRO A 33 5.15 9.98 -7.31
C PRO A 33 5.93 9.42 -8.49
N PHE A 34 5.49 8.27 -9.00
CA PHE A 34 6.07 7.64 -10.18
C PHE A 34 5.01 7.42 -11.26
N PRO A 35 5.40 7.46 -12.54
CA PRO A 35 4.46 7.21 -13.64
C PRO A 35 3.87 5.80 -13.54
N GLY A 36 2.54 5.72 -13.57
CA GLY A 36 1.80 4.46 -13.47
C GLY A 36 1.50 4.00 -12.04
N HIS A 37 1.73 4.83 -11.00
CA HIS A 37 1.20 4.52 -9.67
C HIS A 37 -0.33 4.34 -9.72
N THR A 38 -0.84 3.32 -9.03
CA THR A 38 -2.28 3.03 -9.01
C THR A 38 -2.97 3.90 -7.98
N VAL A 39 -2.33 4.09 -6.82
CA VAL A 39 -2.92 4.83 -5.71
C VAL A 39 -1.94 5.72 -4.97
N LYS A 40 -2.50 6.75 -4.33
CA LYS A 40 -1.82 7.59 -3.35
C LYS A 40 -2.31 7.24 -1.94
N LEU A 41 -1.37 7.19 -1.02
CA LEU A 41 -1.55 6.98 0.41
C LEU A 41 -0.99 8.20 1.15
N GLU A 42 -1.76 8.72 2.08
CA GLU A 42 -1.41 9.89 2.88
C GLU A 42 -1.20 9.44 4.32
N TRP A 43 -0.01 9.66 4.86
CA TRP A 43 0.29 9.28 6.24
C TRP A 43 -0.60 10.06 7.20
N ARG A 44 -1.15 9.36 8.19
CA ARG A 44 -2.08 9.93 9.19
C ARG A 44 -1.48 9.92 10.58
N ARG A 45 -1.08 8.74 11.05
CA ARG A 45 -0.57 8.53 12.41
C ARG A 45 0.26 7.25 12.49
N GLU A 46 1.22 7.24 13.39
CA GLU A 46 1.88 6.01 13.81
C GLU A 46 1.03 5.32 14.90
N GLU A 47 0.87 4.00 14.82
CA GLU A 47 0.15 3.21 15.82
C GLU A 47 0.73 1.79 15.90
N ALA A 48 0.93 1.29 17.12
CA ALA A 48 1.46 -0.05 17.39
C ALA A 48 2.78 -0.38 16.64
N GLY A 49 3.64 0.63 16.42
CA GLY A 49 4.89 0.50 15.67
C GLY A 49 4.73 0.43 14.15
N GLY A 50 3.50 0.47 13.63
CA GLY A 50 3.21 0.66 12.22
C GLY A 50 2.64 2.05 11.94
N ASN A 51 2.22 2.28 10.70
CA ASN A 51 1.76 3.59 10.24
C ASN A 51 0.43 3.47 9.53
N TRP A 52 -0.55 4.27 9.94
CA TRP A 52 -1.81 4.43 9.25
C TRP A 52 -1.67 5.37 8.07
N TYR A 53 -2.11 4.90 6.91
CA TYR A 53 -2.20 5.68 5.69
C TYR A 53 -3.64 5.74 5.20
N TYR A 54 -4.06 6.92 4.76
CA TYR A 54 -5.36 7.15 4.16
C TYR A 54 -5.25 7.15 2.64
N CYS A 55 -6.12 6.39 1.97
CA CYS A 55 -6.24 6.42 0.53
C CYS A 55 -7.43 7.32 0.14
N PRO A 56 -7.18 8.56 -0.34
CA PRO A 56 -8.26 9.46 -0.74
C PRO A 56 -9.08 8.93 -1.93
N GLN A 57 -8.50 8.08 -2.80
CA GLN A 57 -9.22 7.51 -3.95
C GLN A 57 -10.32 6.52 -3.56
N PHE A 58 -10.09 5.75 -2.50
CA PHE A 58 -11.06 4.75 -2.02
C PHE A 58 -11.77 5.19 -0.73
N GLY A 59 -11.31 6.26 -0.10
CA GLY A 59 -11.86 6.75 1.17
C GLY A 59 -11.60 5.82 2.35
N ILE A 60 -10.53 5.02 2.30
CA ILE A 60 -10.21 4.00 3.31
C ILE A 60 -8.87 4.28 3.99
N GLU A 61 -8.74 3.91 5.25
CA GLU A 61 -7.45 3.89 5.97
C GLU A 61 -6.90 2.46 6.02
N GLY A 62 -5.59 2.32 5.81
CA GLY A 62 -4.85 1.07 5.89
C GLY A 62 -3.64 1.21 6.80
N TRP A 63 -3.44 0.23 7.68
CA TRP A 63 -2.27 0.18 8.55
C TRP A 63 -1.12 -0.57 7.86
N LEU A 64 0.05 0.05 7.78
CA LEU A 64 1.29 -0.54 7.28
C LEU A 64 2.20 -0.94 8.44
N CYS A 65 2.65 -2.20 8.39
CA CYS A 65 3.55 -2.80 9.37
C CYS A 65 4.92 -2.06 9.43
N PRO A 66 5.62 -2.08 10.58
CA PRO A 66 6.98 -1.55 10.74
C PRO A 66 8.00 -2.05 9.72
N ALA A 67 7.72 -3.15 9.01
CA ALA A 67 8.57 -3.64 7.92
C ALA A 67 8.85 -2.57 6.85
N LEU A 68 7.97 -1.56 6.69
CA LEU A 68 8.22 -0.40 5.84
C LEU A 68 9.53 0.32 6.21
N PHE A 69 9.87 0.40 7.49
CA PHE A 69 11.08 1.06 7.98
C PHE A 69 12.38 0.34 7.56
N ARG A 70 12.30 -0.89 7.04
CA ARG A 70 13.47 -1.56 6.45
C ARG A 70 13.84 -1.02 5.07
N TYR A 71 12.90 -0.33 4.41
CA TYR A 71 13.06 0.27 3.08
C TYR A 71 13.08 1.80 3.12
N PHE A 72 12.49 2.40 4.16
CA PHE A 72 12.40 3.84 4.34
C PHE A 72 12.90 4.22 5.74
N ASP A 73 13.85 5.16 5.85
CA ASP A 73 14.35 5.63 7.16
C ASP A 73 13.24 6.21 8.06
N LYS A 74 12.19 6.77 7.45
CA LYS A 74 11.01 7.32 8.13
C LYS A 74 9.75 7.04 7.33
N ALA A 75 8.60 7.06 8.00
CA ALA A 75 7.31 6.98 7.33
C ALA A 75 7.13 8.20 6.42
N PRO A 76 7.07 8.02 5.08
CA PRO A 76 6.88 9.14 4.18
C PRO A 76 5.47 9.72 4.35
N ALA A 77 5.34 11.04 4.27
CA ALA A 77 4.04 11.72 4.36
C ALA A 77 3.09 11.30 3.22
N GLU A 78 3.65 11.01 2.06
CA GLU A 78 2.96 10.55 0.86
C GLU A 78 3.61 9.25 0.39
N LEU A 79 2.82 8.20 0.23
CA LEU A 79 3.26 6.91 -0.27
C LEU A 79 2.46 6.58 -1.53
N TYR A 80 3.14 6.24 -2.60
CA TYR A 80 2.53 5.86 -3.86
C TYR A 80 2.64 4.36 -3.99
N ALA A 81 1.51 3.70 -4.22
CA ALA A 81 1.47 2.26 -4.41
C ALA A 81 1.01 1.90 -5.82
N ARG A 82 1.62 0.87 -6.39
CA ARG A 82 1.20 0.27 -7.66
C ARG A 82 1.11 -1.22 -7.50
N ALA A 83 -0.03 -1.78 -7.87
CA ALA A 83 -0.19 -3.21 -8.01
C ALA A 83 0.06 -3.56 -9.48
N GLU A 84 0.96 -4.51 -9.73
CA GLU A 84 1.28 -4.99 -11.08
C GLU A 84 1.09 -6.51 -11.17
N PRO A 85 0.57 -7.02 -12.30
CA PRO A 85 0.54 -8.46 -12.51
C PRO A 85 1.96 -9.01 -12.47
N LYS A 86 2.12 -10.19 -11.85
CA LYS A 86 3.37 -10.93 -11.95
C LYS A 86 3.45 -11.51 -13.36
N SER A 87 4.08 -10.79 -14.28
CA SER A 87 4.43 -11.34 -15.60
C SER A 87 5.36 -12.54 -15.38
N GLY A 88 4.84 -13.73 -15.69
CA GLY A 88 5.59 -14.98 -15.79
C GLY A 88 5.85 -15.31 -17.24
#